data_AF-A0A011N2E8-F1
#
_entry.id   AF-A0A011N2E8-F1
#
_cell.length_a   1.000
_cell.length_b   1.000
_cell.length_c   1.000
_cell.angle_alpha   90.00
_cell.angle_beta   90.00
_cell.angle_gamma   90.00
#
_symmetry.space_group_name_H-M   'P 1'
#
loop_
_entity.id
_entity.type
_entity.pdbx_description
1 polymer ?
#
loop_
_entity_poly.entity_id
_entity_poly.type
_entity_poly.pdbx_seq_one_letter_code
_entity_poly.pdbx_strand_id
1 'polypeptide(L)'
;MTDLRQLFAEEVALVRRFVGLLEREQSLLIDGEVDSLPALLRDKNELAARLTAIAEQRSVTLAGEGLSADRAGVAAWFAAHPGEHDARAAWAELLPLATHARELNELNGEVIQLRLQNNAQAIEALLGSSGALALYGPDGQSKPSGVGRISDSA
;
A
#
# COMPACT_ATOMS: atom_id res chain seq x y z
N MET A 1 -20.95 -21.01 20.43
CA MET A 1 -19.74 -21.44 19.68
C MET A 1 -19.96 -20.99 18.26
N THR A 2 -19.07 -20.14 17.73
CA THR A 2 -19.20 -19.61 16.36
C THR A 2 -18.94 -20.75 15.37
N ASP A 3 -19.82 -20.90 14.39
CA ASP A 3 -19.72 -21.95 13.38
C ASP A 3 -18.66 -21.57 12.32
N LEU A 4 -17.78 -22.51 11.95
CA LEU A 4 -16.78 -22.32 10.89
C LEU A 4 -17.43 -21.92 9.56
N ARG A 5 -18.66 -22.37 9.28
CA ARG A 5 -19.43 -21.93 8.11
C ARG A 5 -19.65 -20.41 8.12
N GLN A 6 -20.09 -19.86 9.25
CA GLN A 6 -20.35 -18.42 9.39
C GLN A 6 -19.04 -17.63 9.28
N LEU A 7 -17.95 -18.13 9.87
CA LEU A 7 -16.64 -17.51 9.78
C LEU A 7 -16.15 -17.40 8.33
N PHE A 8 -16.30 -18.45 7.51
CA PHE A 8 -15.89 -18.37 6.11
C PHE A 8 -16.70 -17.37 5.29
N ALA A 9 -18.02 -17.29 5.52
CA ALA A 9 -18.88 -16.32 4.83
C ALA A 9 -18.53 -14.88 5.21
N GLU A 10 -18.28 -14.63 6.49
CA GLU A 10 -17.84 -13.33 6.99
C GLU A 10 -16.44 -12.96 6.47
N GLU A 11 -15.51 -13.93 6.40
CA GLU A 11 -14.16 -13.72 5.90
C GLU A 11 -14.18 -13.32 4.41
N VAL A 12 -14.99 -14.00 3.60
CA VAL A 12 -15.23 -13.63 2.19
C VAL A 12 -15.77 -12.20 2.07
N ALA A 13 -16.77 -11.83 2.87
CA ALA A 13 -17.35 -10.49 2.82
C ALA A 13 -16.32 -9.40 3.20
N LEU A 14 -15.47 -9.66 4.18
CA LEU A 14 -14.40 -8.74 4.59
C LEU A 14 -13.32 -8.61 3.51
N VAL A 15 -12.88 -9.71 2.91
CA VAL A 15 -11.86 -9.66 1.83
C VAL A 15 -12.40 -8.95 0.59
N ARG A 16 -13.67 -9.17 0.20
CA ARG A 16 -14.30 -8.43 -0.91
C ARG A 16 -14.32 -6.92 -0.65
N ARG A 17 -14.66 -6.51 0.57
CA ARG A 17 -14.60 -5.09 0.97
C ARG A 17 -13.17 -4.54 0.89
N PHE A 18 -12.18 -5.36 1.25
CA PHE A 18 -10.78 -4.96 1.26
C PHE A 18 -10.25 -4.79 -0.17
N VAL A 19 -10.58 -5.71 -1.07
CA VAL A 19 -10.33 -5.57 -2.51
C VAL A 19 -10.90 -4.26 -3.05
N GLY A 20 -12.19 -3.99 -2.83
CA GLY A 20 -12.82 -2.76 -3.31
C GLY A 20 -12.19 -1.48 -2.73
N LEU A 21 -11.66 -1.56 -1.50
CA LEU A 21 -10.93 -0.45 -0.90
C LEU A 21 -9.55 -0.24 -1.54
N LEU A 22 -8.83 -1.33 -1.89
CA LEU A 22 -7.56 -1.26 -2.61
C LEU A 22 -7.72 -0.77 -4.05
N GLU A 23 -8.80 -1.13 -4.74
CA GLU A 23 -9.13 -0.60 -6.07
C GLU A 23 -9.43 0.90 -6.03
N ARG A 24 -10.13 1.35 -4.97
CA ARG A 24 -10.37 2.77 -4.73
C ARG A 24 -9.09 3.51 -4.41
N GLU A 25 -8.21 2.93 -3.59
CA GLU A 25 -6.87 3.46 -3.31
C GLU A 25 -6.08 3.63 -4.60
N GLN A 26 -6.07 2.61 -5.46
CA GLN A 26 -5.39 2.66 -6.75
C GLN A 26 -5.92 3.80 -7.62
N SER A 27 -7.24 3.97 -7.71
CA SER A 27 -7.87 5.02 -8.51
C SER A 27 -7.47 6.42 -7.99
N LEU A 28 -7.56 6.66 -6.67
CA LEU A 28 -7.14 7.93 -6.07
C LEU A 28 -5.64 8.19 -6.26
N LEU A 29 -4.80 7.15 -6.17
CA LEU A 29 -3.37 7.25 -6.43
C LEU A 29 -3.05 7.54 -7.90
N ILE A 30 -3.88 7.10 -8.85
CA ILE A 30 -3.75 7.45 -10.27
C ILE A 30 -4.18 8.90 -10.49
N ASP A 31 -5.37 9.27 -10.00
CA ASP A 31 -5.98 10.59 -10.18
C ASP A 31 -5.23 11.71 -9.43
N GLY A 32 -4.43 11.35 -8.42
CA GLY A 32 -3.65 12.30 -7.63
C GLY A 32 -4.46 13.03 -6.57
N GLU A 33 -5.60 12.48 -6.17
CA GLU A 33 -6.44 13.03 -5.10
C GLU A 33 -5.86 12.70 -3.73
N VAL A 34 -5.11 13.65 -3.15
CA VAL A 34 -4.43 13.48 -1.86
C VAL A 34 -5.36 13.73 -0.67
N ASP A 35 -6.39 14.56 -0.82
CA ASP A 35 -7.30 14.94 0.27
C ASP A 35 -8.16 13.76 0.80
N SER A 36 -8.41 12.77 -0.07
CA SER A 36 -9.20 11.57 0.24
C SER A 36 -8.36 10.44 0.87
N LEU A 37 -7.02 10.52 0.81
CA LEU A 37 -6.12 9.46 1.29
C LEU A 37 -6.17 9.21 2.80
N PRO A 38 -6.26 10.24 3.69
CA PRO A 38 -6.31 10.01 5.14
C PRO A 38 -7.54 9.20 5.57
N ALA A 39 -8.71 9.48 4.98
CA ALA A 39 -9.93 8.74 5.25
C ALA A 39 -9.81 7.29 4.77
N LEU A 40 -9.28 7.09 3.56
CA LEU A 40 -9.05 5.76 3.01
C LEU A 40 -8.04 4.94 3.83
N LEU A 41 -6.98 5.55 4.33
CA LEU A 41 -6.01 4.88 5.22
C LEU A 41 -6.63 4.42 6.54
N ARG A 42 -7.53 5.22 7.13
CA ARG A 42 -8.26 4.82 8.34
C ARG A 42 -9.14 3.59 8.05
N ASP A 43 -9.92 3.65 6.98
CA ASP A 43 -10.82 2.57 6.59
C ASP A 43 -10.03 1.28 6.25
N LYS A 44 -8.86 1.41 5.61
CA LYS A 44 -7.91 0.31 5.36
C LYS A 44 -7.44 -0.35 6.65
N ASN A 45 -7.01 0.46 7.63
CA ASN A 45 -6.51 -0.03 8.92
C ASN A 45 -7.60 -0.74 9.73
N GLU A 46 -8.80 -0.17 9.77
CA GLU A 46 -9.95 -0.81 10.44
C GLU A 46 -10.30 -2.15 9.81
N LEU A 47 -10.30 -2.22 8.48
CA LEU A 47 -10.62 -3.44 7.76
C LEU A 47 -9.52 -4.50 7.88
N ALA A 48 -8.25 -4.09 7.86
CA ALA A 48 -7.11 -4.97 8.12
C ALA A 48 -7.17 -5.57 9.54
N ALA A 49 -7.51 -4.77 10.55
CA ALA A 49 -7.68 -5.27 11.93
C ALA A 49 -8.80 -6.32 12.03
N ARG A 50 -9.92 -6.10 11.33
CA ARG A 50 -11.02 -7.07 11.27
C ARG A 50 -10.62 -8.37 10.55
N LEU A 51 -9.85 -8.28 9.48
CA LEU A 51 -9.31 -9.45 8.76
C LEU A 51 -8.35 -10.27 9.65
N THR A 52 -7.51 -9.63 10.44
CA THR A 52 -6.65 -10.32 11.42
C THR A 52 -7.50 -11.02 12.49
N ALA A 53 -8.48 -10.32 13.06
CA ALA A 53 -9.34 -10.87 14.10
C ALA A 53 -10.13 -12.10 13.63
N ILE A 54 -10.68 -12.08 12.41
CA ILE A 54 -11.44 -13.23 11.89
C ILE A 54 -10.52 -14.41 11.55
N ALA A 55 -9.30 -14.17 11.08
CA ALA A 55 -8.31 -15.22 10.84
C ALA A 55 -7.84 -15.88 12.15
N GLU A 56 -7.66 -15.11 13.22
CA GLU A 56 -7.40 -15.63 14.56
C GLU A 56 -8.59 -16.45 15.07
N GLN A 57 -9.82 -15.96 14.90
CA GLN A 57 -11.03 -16.67 15.33
C GLN A 57 -11.22 -18.00 14.58
N ARG A 58 -10.93 -18.06 13.28
CA ARG A 58 -10.87 -19.31 12.51
C ARG A 58 -9.82 -20.25 13.10
N SER A 59 -8.63 -19.76 13.39
CA SER A 59 -7.52 -20.55 13.94
C SER A 59 -7.87 -21.15 15.31
N VAL A 60 -8.49 -20.37 16.19
CA VAL A 60 -8.96 -20.82 17.51
C VAL A 60 -10.08 -21.86 17.36
N THR A 61 -10.98 -21.68 16.40
CA THR A 61 -12.09 -22.62 16.18
C THR A 61 -11.60 -23.96 15.63
N LEU A 62 -10.67 -23.95 14.68
CA LEU A 62 -9.99 -25.16 14.19
C LEU A 62 -9.21 -25.88 15.30
N ALA A 63 -8.47 -25.13 16.12
CA ALA A 63 -7.74 -25.69 17.25
C ALA A 63 -8.68 -26.31 18.31
N GLY A 64 -9.87 -25.71 18.51
CA GLY A 64 -10.92 -26.27 19.36
C GLY A 64 -11.44 -27.64 18.89
N GLU A 65 -11.38 -27.91 17.59
CA GLU A 65 -11.67 -29.21 16.99
C GLU A 65 -10.45 -30.15 16.91
N GLY A 66 -9.30 -29.74 17.43
CA GLY A 66 -8.05 -30.50 17.35
C GLY A 66 -7.39 -30.48 15.97
N LEU A 67 -7.79 -29.55 15.10
CA LEU A 67 -7.27 -29.39 13.75
C LEU A 67 -6.16 -28.31 13.70
N SER A 68 -5.32 -28.38 12.68
CA SER A 68 -4.30 -27.33 12.44
C SER A 68 -4.97 -26.00 12.09
N ALA A 69 -4.32 -24.88 12.39
CA ALA A 69 -4.80 -23.53 12.04
C ALA A 69 -4.55 -23.16 10.55
N ASP A 70 -3.96 -24.06 9.78
CA ASP A 70 -3.57 -23.87 8.38
C ASP A 70 -4.59 -24.44 7.38
N ARG A 71 -4.23 -24.42 6.10
CA ARG A 71 -5.05 -24.98 5.02
C ARG A 71 -5.29 -26.49 5.18
N ALA A 72 -4.36 -27.22 5.81
CA ALA A 72 -4.52 -28.65 6.03
C ALA A 72 -5.59 -28.91 7.10
N GLY A 73 -5.68 -28.07 8.14
CA GLY A 73 -6.77 -28.13 9.11
C GLY A 73 -8.13 -27.82 8.50
N VAL A 74 -8.22 -26.81 7.63
CA VAL A 74 -9.46 -26.51 6.90
C VAL A 74 -9.86 -27.67 5.98
N ALA A 75 -8.91 -28.30 5.29
CA ALA A 75 -9.18 -29.48 4.46
C ALA A 75 -9.65 -30.67 5.30
N ALA A 76 -9.05 -30.90 6.48
CA ALA A 76 -9.48 -31.94 7.41
C ALA A 76 -10.90 -31.67 7.96
N TRP A 77 -11.23 -30.41 8.24
CA TRP A 77 -12.58 -30.01 8.65
C TRP A 77 -13.62 -30.36 7.57
N PHE A 78 -13.32 -30.04 6.31
CA PHE A 78 -14.18 -30.38 5.18
C PHE A 78 -14.29 -31.89 4.91
N ALA A 79 -13.27 -32.68 5.27
CA ALA A 79 -13.33 -34.13 5.19
C ALA A 79 -14.25 -34.71 6.27
N ALA A 80 -14.25 -34.13 7.47
CA ALA A 80 -15.16 -34.50 8.55
C ALA A 80 -16.61 -34.04 8.31
N HIS A 81 -16.80 -32.95 7.56
CA HIS A 81 -18.11 -32.34 7.28
C HIS A 81 -18.41 -32.29 5.77
N PRO A 82 -18.66 -33.43 5.11
CA PRO A 82 -18.79 -33.47 3.65
C PRO A 82 -19.99 -32.69 3.09
N GLY A 83 -21.06 -32.53 3.89
CA GLY A 83 -22.29 -31.81 3.52
C GLY A 83 -22.21 -30.28 3.60
N GLU A 84 -21.07 -29.73 4.03
CA GLU A 84 -20.83 -28.28 4.15
C GLU A 84 -20.49 -27.65 2.80
N HIS A 85 -21.39 -27.77 1.83
CA HIS A 85 -21.18 -27.30 0.46
C HIS A 85 -21.01 -25.77 0.38
N ASP A 86 -21.80 -25.01 1.14
CA ASP A 86 -21.75 -23.54 1.16
C ASP A 86 -20.44 -23.01 1.77
N ALA A 87 -20.00 -23.61 2.88
CA ALA A 87 -18.71 -23.29 3.49
C ALA A 87 -17.54 -23.60 2.55
N ARG A 88 -17.62 -24.72 1.82
CA ARG A 88 -16.61 -25.11 0.84
C ARG A 88 -16.56 -24.13 -0.34
N ALA A 89 -17.72 -23.67 -0.81
CA ALA A 89 -17.80 -22.63 -1.84
C ALA A 89 -17.20 -21.30 -1.35
N ALA A 90 -17.56 -20.86 -0.14
CA ALA A 90 -17.00 -19.64 0.46
C ALA A 90 -15.47 -19.72 0.62
N TRP A 91 -14.95 -20.85 1.11
CA TRP A 91 -13.51 -21.07 1.23
C TRP A 91 -12.79 -21.07 -0.13
N ALA A 92 -13.39 -21.71 -1.15
CA ALA A 92 -12.85 -21.72 -2.50
C ALA A 92 -12.82 -20.32 -3.13
N GLU A 93 -13.77 -19.45 -2.78
CA GLU A 93 -13.83 -18.06 -3.21
C GLU A 93 -12.81 -17.17 -2.48
N LEU A 94 -12.54 -17.46 -1.21
CA LEU A 94 -11.61 -16.69 -0.39
C LEU A 94 -10.18 -16.72 -0.95
N LEU A 95 -9.72 -17.87 -1.46
CA LEU A 95 -8.36 -18.03 -2.01
C LEU A 95 -8.03 -17.03 -3.13
N PRO A 96 -8.79 -16.97 -4.24
CA PRO A 96 -8.51 -16.03 -5.32
C PRO A 96 -8.67 -14.58 -4.87
N LEU A 97 -9.64 -14.27 -4.01
CA LEU A 97 -9.81 -12.92 -3.46
C LEU A 97 -8.60 -12.47 -2.62
N ALA A 98 -8.04 -13.35 -1.80
CA ALA A 98 -6.86 -13.07 -1.00
C ALA A 98 -5.61 -12.86 -1.88
N THR A 99 -5.46 -13.65 -2.95
CA THR A 99 -4.40 -13.46 -3.94
C THR A 99 -4.54 -12.09 -4.63
N HIS A 100 -5.74 -11.75 -5.09
CA HIS A 100 -6.00 -10.48 -5.76
C HIS A 100 -5.77 -9.26 -4.84
N ALA A 101 -6.21 -9.34 -3.58
CA ALA A 101 -5.92 -8.31 -2.58
C ALA A 101 -4.42 -8.11 -2.35
N ARG A 102 -3.63 -9.20 -2.38
CA ARG A 102 -2.17 -9.11 -2.26
C ARG A 102 -1.56 -8.40 -3.46
N GLU A 103 -1.94 -8.77 -4.68
CA GLU A 103 -1.46 -8.15 -5.92
C GLU A 103 -1.78 -6.65 -5.95
N LEU A 104 -3.01 -6.26 -5.61
CA LEU A 104 -3.41 -4.85 -5.52
C LEU A 104 -2.59 -4.08 -4.48
N ASN A 105 -2.30 -4.68 -3.33
CA ASN A 105 -1.50 -4.04 -2.29
C ASN A 105 -0.03 -3.86 -2.73
N GLU A 106 0.54 -4.83 -3.44
CA GLU A 106 1.87 -4.74 -4.04
C GLU A 106 1.92 -3.60 -5.09
N LEU A 107 0.96 -3.53 -6.01
CA LEU A 107 0.85 -2.48 -7.02
C LEU A 107 0.67 -1.08 -6.41
N ASN A 108 -0.21 -0.94 -5.41
CA ASN A 108 -0.41 0.34 -4.73
C ASN A 108 0.88 0.82 -4.04
N GLY A 109 1.66 -0.11 -3.47
CA GLY A 109 2.98 0.16 -2.91
C GLY A 109 3.97 0.71 -3.95
N GLU A 110 4.00 0.14 -5.15
CA GLU A 110 4.86 0.60 -6.26
C GLU A 110 4.49 2.02 -6.72
N VAL A 111 3.20 2.33 -6.87
CA VAL A 111 2.73 3.66 -7.26
C VAL A 111 3.11 4.73 -6.23
N ILE A 112 2.98 4.41 -4.93
CA ILE A 112 3.42 5.30 -3.84
C ILE A 112 4.93 5.55 -3.92
N GLN A 113 5.73 4.51 -4.11
CA GLN A 113 7.19 4.63 -4.23
C GLN A 113 7.61 5.49 -5.43
N LEU A 114 6.95 5.33 -6.58
CA LEU A 114 7.19 6.14 -7.77
C LEU A 114 6.84 7.62 -7.52
N ARG A 115 5.69 7.90 -6.89
CA ARG A 115 5.29 9.28 -6.55
C ARG A 115 6.25 9.93 -5.56
N LEU A 116 6.74 9.21 -4.55
CA LEU A 116 7.74 9.72 -3.61
C LEU A 116 9.06 10.07 -4.31
N GLN A 117 9.53 9.23 -5.22
CA GLN A 117 10.73 9.51 -6.03
C GLN A 117 10.53 10.74 -6.92
N ASN A 118 9.40 10.85 -7.62
CA ASN A 118 9.09 12.00 -8.46
C ASN A 118 8.96 13.29 -7.64
N ASN A 119 8.36 13.23 -6.45
CA ASN A 119 8.23 14.38 -5.56
C ASN A 119 9.60 14.80 -5.00
N ALA A 120 10.43 13.85 -4.57
CA ALA A 120 11.81 14.12 -4.15
C ALA A 120 12.63 14.77 -5.26
N GLN A 121 12.55 14.25 -6.49
CA GLN A 121 13.20 14.85 -7.66
C GLN A 121 12.65 16.25 -7.99
N ALA A 122 11.35 16.47 -7.86
CA ALA A 122 10.74 17.78 -8.05
C ALA A 122 11.20 18.79 -6.98
N ILE A 123 11.28 18.37 -5.71
CA ILE A 123 11.84 19.15 -4.61
C ILE A 123 13.32 19.44 -4.89
N GLU A 124 14.11 18.45 -5.28
CA GLU A 124 15.52 18.64 -5.65
C GLU A 124 15.70 19.57 -6.85
N ALA A 125 14.81 19.56 -7.85
CA ALA A 125 14.85 20.49 -8.97
C ALA A 125 14.52 21.93 -8.53
N LEU A 126 13.54 22.09 -7.64
CA LEU A 126 13.15 23.39 -7.08
C LEU A 126 14.24 23.95 -6.14
N LEU A 127 14.85 23.11 -5.30
CA LEU A 127 15.91 23.51 -4.36
C LEU A 127 17.28 23.64 -5.08
N GLY A 128 17.56 22.78 -6.06
CA GLY A 128 18.78 22.76 -6.86
C GLY A 128 18.91 23.92 -7.85
N SER A 129 17.80 24.57 -8.19
CA SER A 129 17.81 25.84 -8.94
C SER A 129 18.30 27.04 -8.09
N SER A 130 18.38 26.92 -6.77
CA SER A 130 18.85 28.03 -5.91
C SER A 130 20.38 28.15 -5.86
N GLY A 131 21.12 27.19 -6.41
CA GLY A 131 22.59 27.23 -6.49
C GLY A 131 23.18 28.11 -7.59
N ALA A 132 22.38 28.53 -8.57
CA ALA A 132 22.82 29.41 -9.66
C ALA A 132 22.56 30.91 -9.42
N LEU A 133 21.92 31.27 -8.29
CA LEU A 133 21.67 32.67 -7.90
C LEU A 133 22.78 33.26 -7.02
N ALA A 134 23.83 32.50 -6.74
CA ALA A 134 25.06 33.00 -6.11
C ALA A 134 26.01 33.72 -7.09
N LEU A 135 25.52 34.21 -8.23
CA LEU A 135 26.26 35.13 -9.10
C LEU A 135 25.91 36.61 -8.89
N TYR A 136 25.08 36.94 -7.90
CA TYR A 136 24.87 38.33 -7.49
C TYR A 136 25.12 38.47 -5.99
N GLY A 137 26.35 38.84 -5.64
CA GLY A 137 26.68 39.22 -4.27
C GLY A 137 25.90 40.49 -3.87
N PRO A 138 25.42 40.60 -2.62
CA PRO A 138 24.65 41.75 -2.13
C PRO A 138 25.43 43.08 -2.05
N ASP A 139 26.67 43.15 -2.54
CA ASP A 139 27.50 44.35 -2.53
C ASP A 139 27.72 45.02 -3.89
N GLY A 140 26.98 44.67 -4.95
CA GLY A 140 26.76 45.55 -6.12
C GLY A 140 27.98 46.18 -6.82
N GLN A 141 29.21 45.71 -6.57
CA GLN A 141 30.43 46.30 -7.12
C GLN A 141 30.99 45.38 -8.22
N SER A 142 30.43 45.54 -9.42
CA SER A 142 31.16 45.21 -10.65
C SER A 142 32.34 46.17 -10.76
N LYS A 143 33.54 45.73 -10.37
CA LYS A 143 34.77 46.43 -10.75
C LYS A 143 34.98 46.24 -12.25
N PRO A 144 34.99 47.29 -13.07
CA PRO A 144 35.55 47.18 -14.41
C PRO A 144 37.07 47.18 -14.27
N SER A 145 37.71 46.00 -14.24
CA SER A 145 39.15 45.95 -14.50
C SER A 145 39.35 46.19 -16.00
N GLY A 146 39.54 47.47 -16.31
CA GLY A 146 39.81 47.96 -17.65
C GLY A 146 41.07 47.35 -18.26
N VAL A 147 41.02 47.28 -19.58
CA VAL A 147 42.13 47.09 -20.51
C VAL A 147 43.23 48.13 -20.21
N GLY A 148 44.51 47.70 -20.13
CA GLY A 148 45.61 48.65 -19.98
C GLY A 148 47.04 48.10 -19.85
N ARG A 149 47.64 47.76 -21.00
CA ARG A 149 49.07 47.95 -21.34
C ARG A 149 50.13 47.09 -20.61
N ILE A 150 50.51 45.99 -21.25
CA ILE A 150 51.91 45.53 -21.24
C ILE A 150 52.66 46.29 -22.34
N SER A 151 53.61 47.13 -21.95
CA SER A 151 54.61 47.68 -22.85
C SER A 151 55.98 47.25 -22.34
N ASP A 152 56.70 46.66 -23.28
CA ASP A 152 57.96 45.93 -23.24
C ASP A 152 59.13 46.79 -22.74
N SER A 153 60.09 46.16 -22.06
CA SER A 153 61.40 46.75 -21.71
C SER A 153 62.40 45.64 -21.40
N ALA A 154 63.15 45.22 -22.43
CA ALA A 154 64.46 44.57 -22.35
C ALA A 154 65.26 44.86 -23.61
#